data_AF-A0A963ZPJ5-F1
#
_entry.id   AF-A0A963ZPJ5-F1
#
_cell.length_a   1.000
_cell.length_b   1.000
_cell.length_c   1.000
_cell.angle_alpha   90.00
_cell.angle_beta   90.00
_cell.angle_gamma   90.00
#
_symmetry.space_group_name_H-M   'P 1'
#
loop_
_entity.id
_entity.type
_entity.pdbx_description
1 polymer ?
#
loop_
_entity_poly.entity_id
_entity_poly.type
_entity_poly.pdbx_seq_one_letter_code
_entity_poly.pdbx_strand_id
1 'polypeptide(L)'
;MKNFKCPRCSNSISIKELFHFKRKHQTKCDNCNTILKPIKIKSWNWGFVIGLLSVAIPAKIILFYYNDFLLAAFVGLLGGILGIFFVALHTYLSAEFEEI
;
A
#
# COMPACT_ATOMS: atom_id res chain seq x y z
N MET A 1 15.79 6.08 -6.02
CA MET A 1 14.48 6.04 -5.33
C MET A 1 13.63 7.16 -5.89
N LYS A 2 12.57 6.85 -6.67
CA LYS A 2 11.71 7.87 -7.27
C LYS A 2 10.51 8.08 -6.35
N ASN A 3 10.50 9.22 -5.68
CA ASN A 3 9.48 9.58 -4.69
C ASN A 3 8.23 10.09 -5.40
N PHE A 4 7.09 10.02 -4.70
CA PHE A 4 5.75 10.54 -5.02
C PHE A 4 5.74 12.04 -5.42
N LYS A 5 6.40 12.36 -6.53
CA LYS A 5 6.68 13.72 -7.00
C LYS A 5 6.09 13.92 -8.38
N CYS A 6 5.58 15.12 -8.62
CA CYS A 6 5.16 15.53 -9.94
C CYS A 6 6.40 15.58 -10.87
N PRO A 7 6.36 14.94 -12.07
CA PRO A 7 7.48 14.96 -13.02
C PRO A 7 7.80 16.37 -13.53
N ARG A 8 6.80 17.28 -13.56
CA ARG A 8 6.94 18.63 -14.11
C ARG A 8 7.45 19.66 -13.10
N CYS A 9 6.96 19.64 -11.87
CA CYS A 9 7.32 20.64 -10.86
C CYS A 9 8.08 20.07 -9.65
N SER A 10 8.39 18.77 -9.65
CA SER A 10 9.04 18.04 -8.54
C SER A 10 8.34 18.14 -7.19
N ASN A 11 7.13 18.70 -7.13
CA ASN A 11 6.40 18.87 -5.89
C ASN A 11 5.83 17.54 -5.40
N SER A 12 5.78 17.33 -4.08
CA SER A 12 5.23 16.12 -3.48
C SER A 12 3.72 16.06 -3.66
N ILE A 13 3.21 14.95 -4.16
CA ILE A 13 1.76 14.70 -4.29
C ILE A 13 1.24 14.23 -2.92
N SER A 14 0.04 14.68 -2.54
CA SER A 14 -0.57 14.34 -1.26
C SER A 14 -0.75 12.83 -1.09
N ILE A 15 -0.41 12.29 0.08
CA ILE A 15 -0.60 10.86 0.42
C ILE A 15 -2.09 10.46 0.36
N LYS A 16 -3.02 11.41 0.51
CA LYS A 16 -4.47 11.15 0.39
C LYS A 16 -4.84 10.60 -0.98
N GLU A 17 -4.16 11.06 -2.02
CA GLU A 17 -4.33 10.53 -3.38
C GLU A 17 -4.06 9.03 -3.40
N LEU A 18 -3.14 8.50 -2.57
CA LEU A 18 -2.74 7.08 -2.50
C LEU A 18 -3.93 6.14 -2.26
N PHE A 19 -4.90 6.58 -1.46
CA PHE A 19 -6.11 5.81 -1.17
C PHE A 19 -7.14 5.88 -2.29
N HIS A 20 -7.01 6.84 -3.21
CA HIS A 20 -7.87 7.00 -4.39
C HIS A 20 -7.28 6.37 -5.66
N PHE A 21 -6.09 5.74 -5.62
CA PHE A 21 -5.47 5.07 -6.78
C PHE A 21 -6.29 3.88 -7.26
N LYS A 22 -7.19 4.14 -8.20
CA LYS A 22 -7.72 3.13 -9.13
C LYS A 22 -6.91 3.16 -10.43
N ARG A 23 -6.87 2.04 -11.17
CA ARG A 23 -6.11 1.81 -12.42
C ARG A 23 -6.32 2.83 -13.56
N LYS A 24 -7.19 3.83 -13.37
CA LYS A 24 -7.51 4.92 -14.32
C LYS A 24 -7.71 6.27 -13.63
N HIS A 25 -7.33 6.41 -12.35
CA HIS A 25 -7.49 7.69 -11.67
C HIS A 25 -6.46 8.67 -12.22
N GLN A 26 -6.95 9.85 -12.59
CA GLN A 26 -6.14 10.96 -13.04
C GLN A 26 -5.99 11.90 -11.84
N THR A 27 -4.75 12.14 -11.43
CA THR A 27 -4.44 13.01 -10.30
C THR A 27 -3.99 14.35 -10.86
N LYS A 28 -4.56 15.45 -10.37
CA LYS A 28 -4.08 16.79 -10.74
C LYS A 28 -3.02 17.23 -9.75
N CYS A 29 -1.88 17.73 -10.23
CA CYS A 29 -0.89 18.32 -9.33
C CYS A 29 -1.39 19.68 -8.82
N ASP A 30 -1.45 19.88 -7.51
CA ASP A 30 -1.91 21.13 -6.88
C ASP A 30 -1.07 22.36 -7.25
N ASN A 31 0.20 22.16 -7.62
CA ASN A 31 1.12 23.26 -7.92
C ASN A 31 1.16 23.62 -9.41
N CYS A 32 1.36 22.64 -10.29
CA CYS A 32 1.49 22.90 -11.74
C CYS A 32 0.22 22.58 -12.55
N ASN A 33 -0.88 22.21 -11.88
CA ASN A 33 -2.16 21.86 -12.48
C ASN A 33 -2.11 20.76 -13.56
N THR A 34 -0.99 20.06 -13.67
CA THR A 34 -0.76 19.03 -14.70
C THR A 34 -1.47 17.74 -14.32
N ILE A 35 -2.08 17.08 -15.29
CA ILE A 35 -2.79 15.82 -15.10
C ILE A 35 -1.75 14.69 -15.13
N LEU A 36 -1.74 13.90 -14.07
CA LEU A 36 -0.80 12.80 -13.87
C LEU A 36 -1.55 11.48 -13.93
N LYS A 37 -0.97 10.52 -14.64
CA LYS A 37 -1.42 9.13 -14.69
C LYS A 37 -0.41 8.25 -13.97
N PRO A 38 -0.87 7.33 -13.11
CA PRO A 38 0.02 6.33 -12.54
C PRO A 38 0.45 5.32 -13.62
N ILE A 39 1.75 5.10 -13.79
CA ILE A 39 2.33 4.18 -14.81
C ILE A 39 2.28 2.74 -14.31
N LYS A 40 2.70 2.54 -13.06
CA LYS A 40 2.80 1.23 -12.42
C LYS A 40 2.05 1.25 -11.10
N ILE A 41 0.77 0.89 -11.16
CA ILE A 41 0.01 0.56 -9.95
C ILE A 41 -0.06 -0.95 -9.83
N LYS A 42 0.58 -1.49 -8.79
CA LYS A 42 0.29 -2.87 -8.38
C LYS A 42 -1.13 -2.85 -7.82
N SER A 43 -2.00 -3.74 -8.33
CA SER A 43 -3.41 -3.77 -7.92
C SER A 43 -3.52 -3.91 -6.40
N TRP A 44 -4.37 -3.11 -5.76
CA TRP A 44 -4.65 -3.19 -4.32
C TRP A 44 -5.08 -4.61 -3.88
N ASN A 45 -5.63 -5.42 -4.80
CA ASN A 45 -5.94 -6.83 -4.55
C ASN A 45 -4.71 -7.64 -4.09
N TRP A 46 -3.51 -7.33 -4.59
CA TRP A 46 -2.29 -7.98 -4.10
C TRP A 46 -1.98 -7.61 -2.65
N GLY A 47 -2.30 -6.38 -2.26
CA GLY A 47 -2.20 -5.93 -0.89
C GLY A 47 -3.10 -6.69 0.06
N PHE A 48 -4.34 -6.97 -0.36
CA PHE A 48 -5.28 -7.78 0.41
C PHE A 48 -4.79 -9.22 0.60
N VAL A 49 -4.26 -9.84 -0.46
CA VAL A 49 -3.69 -11.20 -0.38
C VAL A 49 -2.49 -11.25 0.57
N ILE A 50 -1.57 -10.28 0.47
CA ILE A 50 -0.41 -10.19 1.36
C ILE A 50 -0.87 -9.97 2.81
N GLY A 51 -1.80 -9.05 3.04
CA GLY A 51 -2.37 -8.80 4.37
C GLY A 51 -3.01 -10.05 4.97
N LEU A 52 -3.79 -10.79 4.19
CA LEU A 52 -4.42 -12.05 4.63
C LEU A 52 -3.38 -13.10 5.01
N LEU A 53 -2.33 -13.27 4.20
CA LEU A 53 -1.24 -14.20 4.50
C LEU A 53 -0.46 -13.77 5.75
N SER A 54 -0.23 -12.47 5.92
CA SER A 54 0.40 -11.91 7.12
C SER A 54 -0.41 -12.09 8.39
N VAL A 55 -1.73 -12.33 8.31
CA VAL A 55 -2.55 -12.73 9.46
C VAL A 55 -2.51 -14.25 9.65
N ALA A 56 -2.82 -15.00 8.59
CA ALA A 56 -3.10 -16.43 8.68
C ALA A 56 -1.86 -17.26 9.04
N ILE A 57 -0.70 -16.93 8.48
CA ILE A 57 0.54 -17.67 8.73
C ILE A 57 0.97 -17.57 10.20
N PRO A 58 1.20 -16.36 10.77
CA PRO A 58 1.65 -16.27 12.16
C PRO A 58 0.58 -16.72 13.16
N ALA A 59 -0.72 -16.48 12.89
CA ALA A 59 -1.79 -17.02 13.73
C ALA A 59 -1.76 -18.55 13.79
N LYS A 60 -1.60 -19.22 12.63
CA LYS A 60 -1.54 -20.69 12.57
C LYS A 60 -0.30 -21.25 13.27
N ILE A 61 0.85 -20.57 13.15
CA ILE A 61 2.08 -20.97 13.85
C ILE A 61 1.86 -20.90 15.36
N ILE A 62 1.36 -19.79 15.88
CA ILE A 62 1.13 -19.64 17.33
C ILE A 62 0.11 -20.65 17.84
N LEU A 63 -0.98 -20.88 17.09
CA LEU A 63 -1.98 -21.86 17.46
C LEU A 63 -1.41 -23.29 17.50
N PHE A 64 -0.48 -23.64 16.61
CA PHE A 64 0.17 -24.94 16.60
C PHE A 64 1.13 -25.15 17.78
N TYR A 65 1.91 -24.13 18.16
CA TYR A 65 2.93 -24.26 19.21
C TYR A 65 2.39 -24.05 20.63
N TYR A 66 1.52 -23.07 20.81
CA TYR A 66 1.04 -22.66 22.13
C TYR A 66 -0.38 -23.17 22.42
N ASN A 67 -1.12 -23.58 21.40
CA ASN A 67 -2.52 -24.00 21.49
C ASN A 67 -3.44 -22.98 22.17
N ASP A 68 -3.01 -21.71 22.18
CA ASP A 68 -3.73 -20.58 22.75
C ASP A 68 -4.35 -19.75 21.63
N PHE A 69 -5.68 -19.79 21.57
CA PHE A 69 -6.45 -19.08 20.55
C PHE A 69 -6.36 -17.55 20.70
N LEU A 70 -6.35 -17.03 21.93
CA LEU A 70 -6.31 -15.59 22.17
C LEU A 70 -4.96 -15.03 21.71
N LEU A 71 -3.87 -15.70 22.08
CA LEU A 71 -2.54 -15.31 21.65
C LEU A 71 -2.40 -15.38 20.12
N ALA A 72 -2.90 -16.45 19.50
CA ALA A 72 -2.89 -16.61 18.05
C ALA A 72 -3.66 -15.49 17.33
N ALA A 73 -4.82 -15.10 17.87
CA ALA A 73 -5.64 -14.02 17.33
C ALA A 73 -4.92 -12.66 17.43
N PHE A 74 -4.32 -12.34 18.58
CA PHE A 74 -3.56 -11.10 18.76
C PHE A 74 -2.36 -11.02 17.83
N VAL A 75 -1.58 -12.09 17.73
CA VAL A 75 -0.41 -12.13 16.85
C VAL A 75 -0.82 -12.04 15.37
N GLY A 76 -1.89 -12.74 14.98
CA GLY A 76 -2.46 -12.62 13.64
C GLY A 76 -2.89 -11.20 13.30
N LEU A 77 -3.60 -10.53 14.21
CA LEU A 77 -4.06 -9.16 14.03
C LEU A 77 -2.89 -8.18 13.87
N LEU A 78 -1.87 -8.27 14.73
CA LEU A 78 -0.64 -7.47 14.62
C LEU A 78 0.09 -7.73 13.31
N GLY A 79 0.18 -9.01 12.89
CA GLY A 79 0.76 -9.40 11.61
C GLY A 79 0.02 -8.78 10.42
N GLY A 80 -1.32 -8.77 10.46
CA GLY A 80 -2.15 -8.13 9.43
C GLY A 80 -1.93 -6.63 9.33
N ILE A 81 -1.91 -5.92 10.47
CA ILE A 81 -1.66 -4.46 10.51
C ILE A 81 -0.29 -4.16 9.89
N LEU A 82 0.76 -4.88 10.30
CA LEU A 82 2.10 -4.69 9.77
C LEU A 82 2.16 -5.02 8.27
N GLY A 83 1.53 -6.11 7.83
CA GLY A 83 1.49 -6.52 6.42
C GLY A 83 0.84 -5.45 5.54
N ILE A 84 -0.32 -4.92 5.95
CA ILE A 84 -1.01 -3.84 5.23
C ILE A 84 -0.16 -2.57 5.22
N PHE A 85 0.46 -2.22 6.34
CA PHE A 85 1.34 -1.06 6.44
C PHE A 85 2.54 -1.17 5.48
N PHE A 86 3.20 -2.33 5.42
CA PHE A 86 4.31 -2.58 4.49
C PHE A 86 3.88 -2.48 3.03
N VAL A 87 2.71 -3.04 2.69
CA VAL A 87 2.16 -2.92 1.32
C VAL A 87 1.87 -1.46 0.98
N ALA A 88 1.25 -0.71 1.88
CA ALA A 88 0.95 0.70 1.67
C ALA A 88 2.23 1.51 1.46
N LEU A 89 3.25 1.29 2.31
CA LEU A 89 4.56 1.91 2.20
C LEU A 89 5.27 1.55 0.89
N HIS A 90 5.26 0.26 0.52
CA HIS A 90 5.85 -0.20 -0.74
C HIS A 90 5.15 0.43 -1.95
N THR A 91 3.82 0.54 -1.91
CA THR A 91 3.03 1.18 -2.97
C THR A 91 3.36 2.67 -3.06
N TYR A 92 3.53 3.35 -1.92
CA TYR A 92 3.97 4.75 -1.87
C TYR A 92 5.37 4.94 -2.45
N LEU A 93 6.32 4.07 -2.12
CA LEU A 93 7.70 4.18 -2.60
C LEU A 93 7.88 3.78 -4.07
N SER A 94 7.00 2.93 -4.60
CA SER A 94 7.12 2.37 -5.96
C SER A 94 6.21 3.06 -6.99
N ALA A 95 5.37 4.01 -6.57
CA ALA A 95 4.47 4.70 -7.48
C ALA A 95 5.25 5.64 -8.41
N GLU A 96 5.24 5.31 -9.70
CA GLU A 96 5.74 6.17 -10.76
C GLU A 96 4.56 6.85 -11.49
N PHE A 97 4.70 8.14 -11.79
CA PHE A 97 3.70 8.97 -12.47
C PHE A 97 4.22 9.43 -13.85
N GLU A 98 3.36 9.40 -14.85
CA GLU A 98 3.54 10.00 -16.19
C GLU A 98 2.56 11.17 -16.35
N GLU A 99 2.93 12.16 -17.15
CA GLU A 99 2.04 13.23 -17.58
C GLU A 99 1.15 12.79 -18.75
N ILE A 100 -0.10 13.28 -18.80
CA ILE A 100 -1.02 13.16 -19.96
C ILE A 100 -1.11 14.51 -20.66
#